data_AF-A0A835H4Y3-F1
#
_entry.id   AF-A0A835H4Y3-F1
#
_cell.length_a   1.000
_cell.length_b   1.000
_cell.length_c   1.000
_cell.angle_alpha   90.00
_cell.angle_beta   90.00
_cell.angle_gamma   90.00
#
_symmetry.space_group_name_H-M   'P 1'
#
loop_
_entity.id
_entity.type
_entity.pdbx_description
1 polymer ?
#
loop_
_entity_poly.entity_id
_entity_poly.type
_entity_poly.pdbx_seq_one_letter_code
_entity_poly.pdbx_strand_id
1 'polypeptide(L)'
;MEFVEARRSASLNNTPPCFWSPSPPPELEGAPSQALSANAGFFTFVTSAHHVEGRKLDRTVWSLLTFHAYVSYHVKCSEGFMHTRMRRRVESLIQALDRAKFDSEGSNRTAQSESFKRLSLALQLNFLVLLEGRLKV
;
A
#
# COMPACT_ATOMS: atom_id res chain seq x y z
N MET A 1 -12.84 -0.87 6.11
CA MET A 1 -12.28 -0.37 4.84
C MET A 1 -12.28 1.15 4.92
N GLU A 2 -11.12 1.79 5.00
CA GLU A 2 -10.98 3.24 5.29
C GLU A 2 -11.86 4.15 4.43
N PHE A 3 -11.98 3.89 3.12
CA PHE A 3 -12.83 4.70 2.22
C PHE A 3 -14.33 4.65 2.56
N VAL A 4 -14.81 3.51 3.05
CA VAL A 4 -16.21 3.35 3.46
C VAL A 4 -16.48 4.12 4.75
N GLU A 5 -15.47 4.27 5.60
CA GLU A 5 -15.57 4.91 6.90
C GLU A 5 -15.16 6.39 6.87
N ALA A 6 -14.55 6.85 5.77
CA ALA A 6 -13.99 8.20 5.63
C ALA A 6 -15.00 9.31 5.95
N ARG A 7 -16.28 9.12 5.62
CA ARG A 7 -17.36 10.07 5.91
C ARG A 7 -17.69 10.21 7.40
N ARG A 8 -17.16 9.35 8.28
CA ARG A 8 -17.26 9.54 9.74
C ARG A 8 -16.41 10.72 10.22
N SER A 9 -15.42 11.15 9.44
CA SER A 9 -14.67 12.37 9.71
C SER A 9 -15.53 13.59 9.40
N ALA A 10 -15.68 14.50 10.36
CA ALA A 10 -16.51 15.70 10.23
C ALA A 10 -16.12 16.58 9.01
N SER A 11 -14.85 16.55 8.60
CA SER A 11 -14.34 17.25 7.42
C SER A 11 -14.81 16.67 6.08
N LEU A 12 -15.32 15.44 6.08
CA LEU A 12 -15.69 14.65 4.90
C LEU A 12 -17.20 14.32 4.83
N ASN A 13 -18.02 15.04 5.61
CA ASN A 13 -19.48 14.81 5.62
C ASN A 13 -20.14 15.06 4.24
N ASN A 14 -19.60 16.03 3.48
CA ASN A 14 -20.11 16.46 2.17
C ASN A 14 -19.48 15.71 0.98
N THR A 15 -18.68 14.66 1.24
CA THR A 15 -18.08 13.83 0.18
C THR A 15 -19.04 12.70 -0.23
N PRO A 16 -18.97 12.21 -1.48
CA PRO A 16 -19.80 11.11 -1.94
C PRO A 16 -19.70 9.88 -1.03
N PRO A 17 -20.82 9.27 -0.62
CA PRO A 17 -20.80 7.94 -0.01
C PRO A 17 -20.05 6.94 -0.87
N CYS A 18 -19.24 6.10 -0.22
CA CYS A 18 -18.45 5.06 -0.84
C CYS A 18 -18.79 3.72 -0.18
N PHE A 19 -19.03 2.69 -0.99
CA PHE A 19 -19.32 1.33 -0.54
C PHE A 19 -18.36 0.36 -1.20
N TRP A 20 -18.12 -0.77 -0.54
CA TRP A 20 -17.34 -1.88 -1.10
C TRP A 20 -18.12 -3.18 -0.94
N SER A 21 -18.12 -4.01 -1.99
CA SER A 21 -18.73 -5.34 -1.98
C SER A 21 -17.82 -6.34 -2.71
N PRO A 22 -17.66 -7.57 -2.22
CA PRO A 22 -16.92 -8.61 -2.94
C PRO A 22 -17.68 -9.12 -4.17
N SER A 23 -19.02 -9.07 -4.15
CA SER A 23 -19.88 -9.46 -5.27
C SER A 23 -20.28 -8.25 -6.12
N PRO A 24 -20.54 -8.44 -7.43
CA PRO A 24 -20.98 -7.36 -8.29
C PRO A 24 -22.31 -6.77 -7.77
N PRO A 25 -22.44 -5.43 -7.76
CA PRO A 25 -23.68 -4.77 -7.41
C PRO A 25 -24.78 -5.10 -8.45
N PRO A 26 -26.07 -5.19 -8.04
CA PRO A 26 -27.18 -5.55 -8.93
C PRO A 26 -27.32 -4.63 -10.15
N GLU A 27 -26.90 -3.37 -10.03
CA GLU A 27 -26.92 -2.38 -11.11
C GLU A 27 -26.00 -2.76 -12.29
N LEU A 28 -25.09 -3.73 -12.10
CA LEU A 28 -24.25 -4.29 -13.15
C LEU A 28 -24.80 -5.61 -13.75
N GLU A 29 -26.03 -6.00 -13.42
CA GLU A 29 -26.68 -7.15 -14.07
C GLU A 29 -26.78 -6.92 -15.60
N GLY A 30 -26.22 -7.85 -16.38
CA GLY A 30 -26.14 -7.73 -17.84
C GLY A 30 -24.87 -7.05 -18.38
N ALA A 31 -23.97 -6.58 -17.51
CA ALA A 31 -22.65 -6.11 -17.91
C ALA A 31 -21.80 -7.28 -18.49
N PRO A 32 -20.85 -7.01 -19.40
CA PRO A 32 -19.98 -8.04 -19.95
C PRO A 32 -19.20 -8.76 -18.85
N SER A 33 -18.99 -10.07 -18.99
CA SER A 33 -18.31 -10.91 -17.99
C SER A 33 -16.92 -10.38 -17.58
N GLN A 34 -16.21 -9.71 -18.50
CA GLN A 34 -14.94 -9.05 -18.21
C GLN A 34 -15.06 -7.93 -17.16
N ALA A 35 -16.16 -7.18 -17.16
CA ALA A 35 -16.42 -6.12 -16.18
C ALA A 35 -16.85 -6.70 -14.81
N LEU A 36 -17.32 -7.95 -14.78
CA LEU A 36 -17.74 -8.66 -13.58
C LEU A 36 -16.61 -9.49 -12.94
N SER A 37 -15.50 -9.68 -13.65
CA SER A 37 -14.30 -10.37 -13.15
C SER A 37 -13.42 -9.42 -12.36
N ALA A 38 -13.82 -9.10 -11.12
CA ALA A 38 -13.06 -8.26 -10.22
C ALA A 38 -12.36 -9.09 -9.13
N ASN A 39 -11.01 -9.14 -9.16
CA ASN A 39 -10.21 -9.87 -8.16
C ASN A 39 -10.28 -9.26 -6.74
N ALA A 40 -10.61 -7.97 -6.63
CA ALA A 40 -10.56 -7.21 -5.37
C ALA A 40 -11.94 -6.64 -4.94
N GLY A 41 -13.02 -7.11 -5.58
CA GLY A 41 -14.38 -6.61 -5.37
C GLY A 41 -14.67 -5.29 -6.08
N PHE A 42 -15.83 -4.72 -5.75
CA PHE A 42 -16.43 -3.57 -6.42
C PHE A 42 -16.52 -2.38 -5.45
N PHE A 43 -16.13 -1.21 -5.95
CA PHE A 43 -16.34 0.06 -5.25
C PHE A 43 -17.51 0.82 -5.89
N THR A 44 -18.44 1.28 -5.06
CA THR A 44 -19.60 2.04 -5.49
C THR A 44 -19.57 3.43 -4.87
N PHE A 45 -19.60 4.47 -5.70
CA PHE A 45 -19.68 5.86 -5.28
C PHE A 45 -21.05 6.45 -5.61
N VAL A 46 -21.74 7.01 -4.62
CA VAL A 46 -23.04 7.65 -4.82
C VAL A 46 -22.85 9.14 -5.01
N THR A 47 -22.98 9.63 -6.24
CA THR A 47 -22.81 11.05 -6.56
C THR A 47 -24.17 11.76 -6.68
N SER A 48 -24.42 12.72 -5.78
CA SER A 48 -25.53 13.67 -5.87
C SER A 48 -25.12 15.00 -6.54
N ALA A 49 -26.09 15.80 -7.00
CA ALA A 49 -25.88 17.04 -7.77
C ALA A 49 -24.85 18.01 -7.14
N HIS A 50 -24.87 18.19 -5.82
CA HIS A 50 -23.95 19.10 -5.11
C HIS A 50 -22.46 18.69 -5.18
N HIS A 51 -22.16 17.42 -5.53
CA HIS A 51 -20.79 16.95 -5.72
C HIS A 51 -20.21 17.29 -7.11
N VAL A 52 -21.08 17.62 -8.07
CA VAL A 52 -20.71 17.84 -9.48
C VAL A 52 -21.18 19.20 -10.00
N GLU A 53 -21.69 20.06 -9.12
CA GLU A 53 -22.18 21.39 -9.49
C GLU A 53 -21.06 22.35 -9.88
N GLY A 54 -21.26 23.06 -11.00
CA GLY A 54 -20.36 24.10 -11.49
C GLY A 54 -18.94 23.60 -11.73
N ARG A 55 -17.96 24.33 -11.17
CA ARG A 55 -16.53 24.05 -11.36
C ARG A 55 -16.02 22.77 -10.68
N LYS A 56 -16.85 22.06 -9.92
CA LYS A 56 -16.46 20.81 -9.23
C LYS A 56 -16.48 19.59 -10.14
N LEU A 57 -17.25 19.64 -11.24
CA LEU A 57 -17.45 18.51 -12.14
C LEU A 57 -16.12 17.92 -12.62
N ASP A 58 -15.25 18.74 -13.21
CA ASP A 58 -13.97 18.29 -13.77
C ASP A 58 -13.11 17.57 -12.73
N ARG A 59 -13.08 18.10 -11.51
CA ARG A 59 -12.31 17.51 -10.41
C ARG A 59 -12.89 16.18 -9.96
N THR A 60 -14.21 16.08 -9.85
CA THR A 60 -14.90 14.84 -9.47
C THR A 60 -14.70 13.77 -10.53
N VAL A 61 -14.87 14.11 -11.81
CA VAL A 61 -14.66 13.20 -12.94
C VAL A 61 -13.22 12.69 -12.95
N TRP A 62 -12.22 13.58 -12.85
CA TRP A 62 -10.81 13.18 -12.80
C TRP A 62 -10.53 12.24 -11.63
N SER A 63 -11.08 12.54 -10.45
CA SER A 63 -10.87 11.73 -9.24
C SER A 63 -11.46 10.33 -9.38
N LEU A 64 -12.66 10.20 -9.97
CA LEU A 64 -13.30 8.90 -10.22
C LEU A 64 -12.55 8.10 -11.29
N LEU A 65 -12.18 8.73 -12.41
CA LEU A 65 -11.45 8.07 -13.50
C LEU A 65 -10.07 7.55 -13.06
N THR A 66 -9.39 8.28 -12.17
CA THR A 66 -8.05 7.92 -11.69
C THR A 66 -8.05 7.11 -10.40
N PHE A 67 -9.22 6.85 -9.80
CA PHE A 67 -9.34 6.18 -8.50
C PHE A 67 -8.63 4.81 -8.46
N HIS A 68 -8.80 3.99 -9.50
CA HIS A 68 -8.16 2.67 -9.57
C HIS A 68 -6.62 2.77 -9.53
N ALA A 69 -6.05 3.73 -10.28
CA ALA A 69 -4.62 3.98 -10.28
C ALA A 69 -4.14 4.52 -8.93
N TYR A 70 -4.92 5.42 -8.31
CA TYR A 70 -4.65 5.97 -6.98
C TYR A 70 -4.58 4.87 -5.90
N VAL A 71 -5.58 3.99 -5.83
CA VAL A 71 -5.61 2.90 -4.86
C VAL A 71 -4.46 1.92 -5.11
N SER A 72 -4.26 1.51 -6.36
CA SER A 72 -3.17 0.59 -6.73
C SER A 72 -1.79 1.14 -6.38
N TYR A 73 -1.59 2.44 -6.60
CA TYR A 73 -0.37 3.15 -6.19
C TYR A 73 -0.20 3.13 -4.67
N HIS A 74 -1.23 3.49 -3.91
CA HIS A 74 -1.15 3.54 -2.45
C HIS A 74 -0.97 2.17 -1.79
N VAL A 75 -1.50 1.10 -2.37
CA VAL A 75 -1.21 -0.28 -1.92
C VAL A 75 0.28 -0.59 -2.08
N LYS A 76 0.85 -0.33 -3.27
CA LYS A 76 2.28 -0.53 -3.55
C LYS A 76 3.18 0.33 -2.66
N CYS A 77 2.82 1.59 -2.46
CA CYS A 77 3.56 2.48 -1.56
C CYS A 77 3.51 2.00 -0.11
N SER A 78 2.35 1.49 0.34
CA SER A 78 2.21 0.93 1.69
C SER A 78 3.09 -0.31 1.88
N GLU A 79 3.17 -1.19 0.87
CA GLU A 79 4.08 -2.33 0.87
C GLU A 79 5.55 -1.86 0.99
N GLY A 80 5.98 -0.93 0.14
CA GLY A 80 7.35 -0.37 0.20
C GLY A 80 7.66 0.36 1.51
N PHE A 81 6.68 1.07 2.07
CA PHE A 81 6.80 1.70 3.39
C PHE A 81 6.96 0.67 4.50
N MET A 82 6.17 -0.40 4.49
CA MET A 82 6.29 -1.52 5.42
C MET A 82 7.64 -2.22 5.29
N HIS A 83 8.13 -2.45 4.06
CA HIS A 83 9.46 -3.01 3.82
C HIS A 83 10.57 -2.14 4.43
N THR A 84 10.47 -0.82 4.26
CA THR A 84 11.43 0.12 4.86
C THR A 84 11.42 0.07 6.39
N ARG A 85 10.22 0.03 7.00
CA ARG A 85 10.09 -0.11 8.46
C ARG A 85 10.64 -1.44 8.97
N MET A 86 10.36 -2.53 8.28
CA MET A 86 10.89 -3.85 8.63
C MET A 86 12.41 -3.87 8.57
N ARG A 87 13.03 -3.31 7.51
CA ARG A 87 14.50 -3.22 7.40
C ARG A 87 15.13 -2.46 8.57
N ARG A 88 14.60 -1.28 8.91
CA ARG A 88 15.07 -0.50 10.08
C ARG A 88 14.94 -1.28 11.39
N ARG A 89 13.86 -2.06 11.55
CA ARG A 89 13.67 -2.90 12.73
C ARG A 89 14.71 -4.02 12.79
N VAL A 90 14.98 -4.68 11.66
CA VAL A 90 16.02 -5.72 11.56
C VAL A 90 17.40 -5.16 11.86
N GLU A 91 17.75 -3.98 11.32
CA GLU A 91 19.01 -3.30 11.62
C GLU A 91 19.17 -3.01 13.12
N SER A 92 18.10 -2.54 13.77
CA SER A 92 18.10 -2.31 15.22
C SER A 92 18.29 -3.60 16.03
N LEU A 93 17.70 -4.71 15.59
CA LEU A 93 17.85 -6.01 16.26
C LEU A 93 19.26 -6.59 16.08
N ILE A 94 19.84 -6.45 14.89
CA ILE A 94 21.24 -6.85 14.64
C ILE A 94 22.18 -6.07 15.56
N GLN A 95 22.00 -4.75 15.69
CA GLN A 95 22.82 -3.94 16.61
C GLN A 95 22.68 -4.37 18.07
N ALA A 96 21.47 -4.73 18.50
CA ALA A 96 21.25 -5.24 19.85
C ALA A 96 21.96 -6.58 20.08
N LEU A 97 21.92 -7.47 19.08
CA LEU A 97 22.62 -8.76 19.12
C LEU A 97 24.15 -8.58 19.17
N ASP A 98 24.70 -7.67 18.36
CA ASP A 98 26.14 -7.41 18.32
C ASP A 98 26.64 -6.85 19.67
N ARG A 99 25.86 -5.99 20.33
CA ARG A 99 26.17 -5.50 21.69
C ARG A 99 26.15 -6.61 22.72
N ALA A 100 25.14 -7.48 22.67
CA ALA A 100 25.03 -8.61 23.60
C ALA A 100 26.20 -9.60 23.48
N LYS A 101 26.71 -9.82 22.26
CA LYS A 101 27.92 -10.65 22.04
C LYS A 101 29.18 -10.03 22.64
N PHE A 102 29.33 -8.71 22.56
CA PHE A 102 30.50 -8.02 23.12
C PHE A 102 30.51 -8.07 24.65
N ASP A 103 29.35 -7.90 25.30
CA ASP A 103 29.23 -7.97 26.76
C ASP A 103 29.55 -9.38 27.32
N SER A 104 29.37 -10.45 26.54
CA SER A 104 29.74 -11.82 26.95
C SER A 104 31.24 -12.14 26.80
N GLU A 105 31.97 -11.41 25.96
CA GLU A 105 33.37 -11.68 25.62
C GLU A 105 34.39 -10.91 26.50
N GLY A 106 33.92 -10.28 27.59
CA GLY A 106 34.78 -9.75 28.66
C GLY A 106 35.55 -10.84 29.45
N SER A 107 35.36 -12.13 29.11
CA SER A 107 36.13 -13.26 29.62
C SER A 107 36.44 -14.26 28.50
N ASN A 108 37.59 -14.05 27.85
CA ASN A 108 38.33 -15.01 27.03
C ASN A 108 37.77 -15.52 25.68
N ARG A 109 38.40 -14.97 24.62
CA ARG A 109 38.99 -15.65 23.45
C ARG A 109 38.07 -16.14 22.31
N THR A 110 38.35 -15.56 21.14
CA THR A 110 38.63 -16.20 19.84
C THR A 110 37.69 -17.34 19.41
N ALA A 111 36.63 -16.99 18.70
CA ALA A 111 36.05 -17.89 17.70
C ALA A 111 35.40 -17.08 16.58
N GLN A 112 35.79 -17.39 15.35
CA GLN A 112 35.17 -16.93 14.11
C GLN A 112 33.64 -17.07 14.20
N SER A 113 32.92 -15.97 14.38
CA SER A 113 31.51 -15.94 14.01
C SER A 113 31.44 -15.15 12.71
N GLU A 114 31.19 -15.83 11.60
CA GLU A 114 30.85 -15.23 10.31
C GLU A 114 29.80 -14.14 10.56
N SER A 115 30.26 -12.89 10.61
CA SER A 115 29.41 -11.71 10.69
C SER A 115 28.44 -11.80 9.53
N PHE A 116 27.14 -11.69 9.78
CA PHE A 116 26.15 -11.52 8.72
C PHE A 116 26.60 -10.30 7.90
N LYS A 117 27.29 -10.57 6.78
CA LYS A 117 27.90 -9.54 5.95
C LYS A 117 26.78 -8.60 5.57
N ARG A 118 26.92 -7.34 5.96
CA ARG A 118 26.03 -6.23 5.62
C ARG A 118 25.69 -6.32 4.13
N LEU A 119 24.52 -6.87 3.79
CA LEU A 119 23.90 -6.68 2.48
C LEU A 119 23.29 -5.26 2.44
N SER A 120 24.06 -4.23 2.79
CA SER A 120 23.49 -2.90 3.10
C SER A 120 23.35 -1.97 1.91
N LEU A 121 23.61 -2.40 0.67
CA LEU A 121 23.32 -1.54 -0.50
C LEU A 121 22.75 -2.27 -1.73
N ALA A 122 23.03 -3.56 -1.92
CA ALA A 122 22.56 -4.28 -3.12
C ALA A 122 21.04 -4.55 -3.12
N LEU A 123 20.41 -4.70 -1.95
CA LEU A 123 18.97 -5.01 -1.85
C LEU A 123 18.06 -3.80 -2.11
N GLN A 124 18.55 -2.58 -1.92
CA GLN A 124 17.79 -1.37 -2.24
C GLN A 124 17.73 -1.14 -3.76
N LEU A 125 18.83 -1.40 -4.47
CA LEU A 125 18.83 -1.40 -5.93
C LEU A 125 17.99 -2.55 -6.49
N ASN A 126 18.09 -3.76 -5.94
CA ASN A 126 17.32 -4.90 -6.43
C ASN A 126 15.81 -4.71 -6.26
N PHE A 127 15.33 -4.06 -5.19
CA PHE A 127 13.89 -3.82 -5.03
C PHE A 127 13.37 -2.75 -6.01
N LEU A 128 14.17 -1.73 -6.32
CA LEU A 128 13.83 -0.74 -7.34
C LEU A 128 13.83 -1.38 -8.74
N VAL A 129 14.83 -2.20 -9.05
CA VAL A 129 14.93 -2.96 -10.31
C VAL A 129 13.82 -4.00 -10.44
N LEU A 130 13.38 -4.66 -9.36
CA LEU A 130 12.27 -5.62 -9.41
C LEU A 130 10.92 -4.92 -9.69
N LEU A 131 10.75 -3.68 -9.20
CA LEU A 131 9.55 -2.88 -9.46
C LEU A 131 9.52 -2.33 -10.89
N GLU A 132 10.66 -1.93 -11.46
CA GLU A 132 10.76 -1.55 -12.88
C GLU A 132 10.67 -2.77 -13.82
N GLY A 133 11.22 -3.92 -13.41
CA GLY A 133 11.28 -5.14 -14.21
C GLY A 133 9.99 -5.98 -14.25
N ARG A 134 9.02 -5.74 -13.34
CA ARG A 134 7.69 -6.38 -13.38
C ARG A 134 6.63 -5.59 -14.16
N LEU A 135 7.01 -4.50 -14.81
CA LEU A 135 6.19 -3.78 -15.78
C LEU A 135 6.54 -4.20 -17.22
N LYS A 136 6.52 -5.51 -17.48
CA LYS A 136 6.42 -6.09 -18.83
C LYS A 136 5.85 -7.50 -18.69
N VAL A 137 4.53 -7.58 -18.92
CA VAL A 137 3.71 -8.55 -19.68
C VAL A 137 2.28 -8.33 -19.22
#